data_AF-A0A482RNF6-F1
#
_entry.id   AF-A0A482RNF6-F1
#
_cell.length_a   1.000
_cell.length_b   1.000
_cell.length_c   1.000
_cell.angle_alpha   90.00
_cell.angle_beta   90.00
_cell.angle_gamma   90.00
#
_symmetry.space_group_name_H-M   'P 1'
#
loop_
_entity.id
_entity.type
_entity.pdbx_description
1 polymer ?
#
loop_
_entity_poly.entity_id
_entity_poly.type
_entity_poly.pdbx_seq_one_letter_code
_entity_poly.pdbx_strand_id
1 'polypeptide(L)'
;MKFKRREAAAGEPPIPEIIQKDQVRGAYRVTEFDPDIMVITVEVAGAKDKSADAARPLFQHNSFPVENRAAFGVVQSHDALKRHLQRYSSEPYQKRLSDFHALLYLAQAFDEHTAVAAAKSVKAGTPLDEGVEIMLSAIEFS
;
A
#
# COMPACT_ATOMS: atom_id res chain seq x y z
N MET A 1 -25.71 4.84 -14.47
CA MET A 1 -25.40 6.12 -15.16
C MET A 1 -25.00 5.75 -16.58
N LYS A 2 -25.52 6.39 -17.64
CA LYS A 2 -25.17 6.02 -19.03
C LYS A 2 -24.18 7.01 -19.64
N PHE A 3 -23.18 6.50 -20.33
CA PHE A 3 -22.22 7.33 -21.08
C PHE A 3 -22.76 7.55 -22.49
N LYS A 4 -22.97 8.82 -22.86
CA LYS A 4 -23.49 9.21 -24.18
C LYS A 4 -22.34 9.69 -25.07
N ARG A 5 -22.34 9.25 -26.33
CA ARG A 5 -21.47 9.80 -27.36
C ARG A 5 -21.80 11.27 -27.57
N ARG A 6 -20.78 12.13 -27.53
CA ARG A 6 -20.87 13.54 -27.94
C ARG A 6 -20.35 13.72 -29.36
N GLU A 7 -20.63 14.87 -29.94
CA GLU A 7 -19.97 15.30 -31.17
C GLU A 7 -18.58 15.85 -30.86
N ALA A 8 -17.66 15.69 -31.81
CA ALA A 8 -16.32 16.28 -31.74
C ALA A 8 -16.43 17.79 -31.90
N ALA A 9 -15.75 18.56 -31.05
CA ALA A 9 -15.66 20.00 -31.20
C ALA A 9 -14.72 20.37 -32.36
N ALA A 10 -14.79 21.61 -32.83
CA ALA A 10 -13.92 22.09 -33.90
C ALA A 10 -12.44 21.95 -33.50
N GLY A 11 -11.66 21.22 -34.31
CA GLY A 11 -10.24 20.94 -34.06
C GLY A 11 -9.96 19.69 -33.22
N GLU A 12 -10.99 18.98 -32.74
CA GLU A 12 -10.82 17.68 -32.08
C GLU A 12 -10.80 16.52 -33.09
N PRO A 13 -10.12 15.40 -32.76
CA PRO A 13 -10.21 14.18 -33.55
C PRO A 13 -11.65 13.63 -33.55
N PRO A 14 -12.06 12.91 -34.61
CA PRO A 14 -13.42 12.38 -34.71
C PRO A 14 -13.66 11.33 -33.62
N ILE A 15 -14.80 11.46 -32.92
CA ILE A 15 -15.21 10.50 -31.90
C ILE A 15 -15.79 9.26 -32.60
N PRO A 16 -15.23 8.06 -32.38
CA PRO A 16 -15.66 6.84 -33.06
C PRO A 16 -17.10 6.44 -32.70
N GLU A 17 -17.71 5.62 -33.55
CA GLU A 17 -19.01 5.03 -33.28
C GLU A 17 -18.94 4.04 -32.12
N ILE A 18 -20.02 3.93 -31.34
CA ILE A 18 -20.14 2.92 -30.28
C ILE A 18 -20.91 1.73 -30.84
N ILE A 19 -20.34 0.54 -30.71
CA ILE A 19 -20.97 -0.72 -31.12
C ILE A 19 -21.17 -1.57 -29.87
N GLN A 20 -22.40 -2.01 -29.64
CA GLN A 20 -22.74 -2.93 -28.57
C GLN A 20 -22.97 -4.32 -29.15
N LYS A 21 -22.40 -5.34 -28.49
CA LYS A 21 -22.64 -6.74 -28.80
C LYS A 21 -23.69 -7.29 -27.83
N ASP A 22 -24.74 -7.86 -28.39
CA ASP A 22 -25.81 -8.54 -27.68
C ASP A 22 -25.93 -9.99 -28.18
N GLN A 23 -26.36 -10.90 -27.30
CA GLN A 23 -26.46 -12.32 -27.65
C GLN A 23 -27.57 -12.62 -28.66
N VAL A 24 -28.66 -11.84 -28.66
CA VAL A 24 -29.82 -12.04 -29.54
C VAL A 24 -29.67 -11.24 -30.83
N ARG A 25 -29.30 -9.96 -30.70
CA ARG A 25 -29.24 -9.01 -31.83
C ARG A 25 -27.89 -8.99 -32.55
N GLY A 26 -26.84 -9.59 -31.98
CA GLY A 26 -25.49 -9.48 -32.50
C GLY A 26 -24.90 -8.08 -32.24
N ALA A 27 -24.05 -7.60 -33.16
CA ALA A 27 -23.43 -6.28 -33.04
C ALA A 27 -24.29 -5.19 -33.68
N TYR A 28 -24.58 -4.11 -32.94
CA TYR A 28 -25.34 -2.97 -33.46
C TYR A 28 -24.84 -1.64 -32.91
N ARG A 29 -25.08 -0.56 -33.66
CA ARG A 29 -24.68 0.79 -33.29
C ARG A 29 -25.55 1.34 -32.16
N VAL A 30 -24.92 2.01 -31.20
CA VAL A 30 -25.58 2.71 -30.10
C VAL A 30 -25.00 4.11 -29.94
N THR A 31 -25.77 5.02 -29.34
CA THR A 31 -25.31 6.37 -28.99
C THR A 31 -24.98 6.51 -27.51
N GLU A 32 -25.29 5.48 -26.72
CA GLU A 32 -24.99 5.41 -25.29
C GLU A 32 -24.69 3.96 -24.87
N PHE A 33 -23.88 3.78 -23.85
CA PHE A 33 -23.60 2.48 -23.24
C PHE A 33 -23.51 2.57 -21.72
N ASP A 34 -23.62 1.43 -21.06
CA ASP A 34 -23.43 1.30 -19.61
C ASP A 34 -21.94 1.11 -19.31
N PRO A 35 -21.29 1.99 -18.53
CA PRO A 35 -19.87 1.88 -18.21
C PRO A 35 -19.52 0.59 -17.44
N ASP A 36 -20.49 -0.07 -16.80
CA ASP A 36 -20.25 -1.30 -16.06
C ASP A 36 -19.74 -2.43 -16.98
N ILE A 37 -19.96 -2.36 -18.30
CA ILE A 37 -19.39 -3.32 -19.27
C ILE A 37 -17.85 -3.28 -19.32
N MET A 38 -17.24 -2.18 -18.86
CA MET A 38 -15.80 -2.00 -18.80
C MET A 38 -15.21 -2.44 -17.45
N VAL A 39 -16.06 -2.80 -16.49
CA VAL A 39 -15.66 -3.23 -15.16
C VAL A 39 -15.72 -4.75 -15.10
N ILE A 40 -14.65 -5.35 -14.61
CA ILE A 40 -14.61 -6.78 -14.29
C ILE A 40 -14.63 -6.97 -12.78
N THR A 41 -15.42 -7.93 -12.32
CA THR A 41 -15.46 -8.30 -10.91
C THR A 41 -14.28 -9.21 -10.58
N VAL A 42 -13.58 -8.90 -9.50
CA VAL A 42 -12.52 -9.75 -8.94
C VAL A 42 -12.94 -10.18 -7.55
N GLU A 43 -12.81 -11.47 -7.26
CA GLU A 43 -13.08 -11.99 -5.92
C GLU A 43 -11.96 -11.58 -4.96
N VAL A 44 -12.32 -11.03 -3.82
CA VAL A 44 -11.38 -10.65 -2.76
C VAL A 44 -11.69 -11.48 -1.52
N ALA A 45 -10.67 -12.19 -1.02
CA ALA A 45 -10.76 -12.95 0.21
C ALA A 45 -9.53 -12.70 1.08
N GLY A 46 -9.75 -12.55 2.39
CA GLY A 46 -8.66 -12.60 3.37
C GLY A 46 -8.30 -14.05 3.70
N ALA A 47 -7.04 -14.29 4.06
CA ALA A 47 -6.63 -15.59 4.59
C ALA A 47 -7.46 -15.92 5.83
N LYS A 48 -8.27 -17.00 5.76
CA LYS A 48 -9.08 -17.48 6.89
C LYS A 48 -8.33 -18.46 7.78
N ASP A 49 -7.28 -19.05 7.24
CA ASP A 49 -6.50 -20.07 7.93
C ASP A 49 -5.38 -19.41 8.75
N LYS A 50 -5.26 -19.82 10.02
CA LYS A 50 -4.19 -19.41 10.95
C LYS A 50 -3.10 -20.48 11.07
N SER A 51 -3.18 -21.56 10.29
CA SER A 51 -2.19 -22.63 10.26
C SER A 51 -0.81 -22.09 9.88
N ALA A 52 0.24 -22.83 10.27
CA ALA A 52 1.62 -22.45 9.98
C ALA A 52 1.95 -22.40 8.48
N ASP A 53 1.18 -23.13 7.65
CA ASP A 53 1.30 -23.17 6.18
C ASP A 53 0.49 -22.06 5.49
N ALA A 54 -0.42 -21.40 6.21
CA ALA A 54 -1.13 -20.24 5.69
C ALA A 54 -0.17 -19.04 5.61
N ALA A 55 -0.23 -18.30 4.49
CA ALA A 55 0.59 -17.12 4.26
C ALA A 55 0.40 -16.11 5.42
N ARG A 56 1.40 -16.02 6.30
CA ARG A 56 1.39 -15.06 7.41
C ARG A 56 1.47 -13.63 6.84
N PRO A 57 0.82 -12.65 7.50
CA PRO A 57 1.00 -11.25 7.15
C PRO A 57 2.48 -10.89 7.15
N LEU A 58 2.94 -10.21 6.11
CA LEU A 58 4.34 -9.76 5.99
C LEU A 58 4.72 -8.77 7.11
N PHE A 59 3.76 -7.91 7.49
CA PHE A 59 3.89 -6.96 8.57
C PHE A 59 3.02 -7.40 9.74
N GLN A 60 3.62 -7.45 10.94
CA GLN A 60 2.95 -7.89 12.17
C GLN A 60 2.33 -6.73 12.93
N HIS A 61 2.79 -5.50 12.68
CA HIS A 61 2.39 -4.28 13.36
C HIS A 61 1.80 -3.26 12.38
N ASN A 62 0.90 -2.40 12.89
CA ASN A 62 0.21 -1.36 12.12
C ASN A 62 0.00 -0.08 12.94
N SER A 63 0.89 0.17 13.89
CA SER A 63 0.69 1.19 14.91
C SER A 63 1.48 2.47 14.67
N PHE A 64 2.39 2.45 13.70
CA PHE A 64 3.11 3.64 13.27
C PHE A 64 2.20 4.56 12.43
N PRO A 65 2.33 5.89 12.54
CA PRO A 65 1.56 6.84 11.74
C PRO A 65 1.71 6.62 10.23
N VAL A 66 0.58 6.59 9.50
CA VAL A 66 0.54 6.47 8.03
C VAL A 66 0.93 7.80 7.37
N GLU A 67 1.74 7.75 6.31
CA GLU A 67 2.12 8.92 5.52
C GLU A 67 0.91 9.69 4.94
N ASN A 68 1.12 10.96 4.61
CA ASN A 68 0.12 11.83 3.97
C ASN A 68 -1.19 12.03 4.78
N ARG A 69 -1.13 11.87 6.11
CA ARG A 69 -2.28 12.10 7.02
C ARG A 69 -2.11 13.26 7.99
N ALA A 70 -1.14 14.15 7.74
CA ALA A 70 -0.88 15.32 8.58
C ALA A 70 -2.12 16.23 8.72
N ALA A 71 -2.94 16.34 7.67
CA ALA A 71 -4.21 17.09 7.69
C ALA A 71 -5.22 16.55 8.72
N PHE A 72 -5.08 15.30 9.15
CA PHE A 72 -5.91 14.64 10.15
C PHE A 72 -5.23 14.55 11.53
N GLY A 73 -4.13 15.29 11.74
CA GLY A 73 -3.39 15.30 13.01
C GLY A 73 -2.50 14.07 13.24
N VAL A 74 -2.35 13.20 12.25
CA VAL A 74 -1.48 12.01 12.29
C VAL A 74 -0.20 12.35 11.56
N VAL A 75 0.89 12.54 12.32
CA VAL A 75 2.18 12.99 11.79
C VAL A 75 3.26 11.96 12.13
N GLN A 76 4.04 11.57 11.13
CA GLN A 76 5.27 10.80 11.33
C GLN A 76 6.33 11.72 11.94
N SER A 77 6.95 11.28 13.02
CA SER A 77 7.98 12.04 13.72
C SER A 77 8.96 11.10 14.40
N HIS A 78 10.12 11.66 14.79
CA HIS A 78 11.11 10.94 15.58
C HIS A 78 10.50 10.40 16.88
N ASP A 79 9.66 11.20 17.55
CA ASP A 79 8.92 10.77 18.74
C ASP A 79 7.96 9.61 18.46
N ALA A 80 7.30 9.62 17.30
CA ALA A 80 6.43 8.51 16.90
C ALA A 80 7.24 7.22 16.70
N LEU A 81 8.45 7.32 16.13
CA LEU A 81 9.35 6.18 15.94
C LEU A 81 9.84 5.66 17.28
N LYS A 82 10.29 6.54 18.18
CA LYS A 82 10.67 6.20 19.55
C LYS A 82 9.54 5.47 20.27
N ARG A 83 8.32 6.03 20.28
CA ARG A 83 7.14 5.40 20.92
C ARG A 83 6.80 4.04 20.32
N HIS A 84 6.93 3.89 19.00
CA HIS A 84 6.72 2.62 18.31
C HIS A 84 7.75 1.57 18.73
N LEU A 85 9.04 1.91 18.75
CA LEU A 85 10.09 0.99 19.20
C LEU A 85 9.91 0.58 20.67
N GLN A 86 9.59 1.54 21.54
CA GLN A 86 9.35 1.29 22.96
C GLN A 86 8.13 0.41 23.22
N ARG A 87 7.06 0.58 22.42
CA ARG A 87 5.84 -0.25 22.51
C ARG A 87 6.14 -1.73 22.30
N TYR A 88 7.07 -2.05 21.39
CA TYR A 88 7.46 -3.42 21.09
C TYR A 88 8.84 -3.77 21.68
N SER A 89 9.25 -3.11 22.77
CA SER A 89 10.56 -3.29 23.41
C SER A 89 10.86 -4.73 23.88
N SER A 90 9.85 -5.58 24.06
CA SER A 90 10.03 -7.00 24.38
C SER A 90 10.38 -7.88 23.17
N GLU A 91 10.27 -7.36 21.96
CA GLU A 91 10.57 -8.06 20.71
C GLU A 91 12.00 -7.77 20.22
N PRO A 92 12.59 -8.61 19.37
CA PRO A 92 13.83 -8.26 18.67
C PRO A 92 13.57 -7.18 17.61
N TYR A 93 14.56 -6.34 17.30
CA TYR A 93 14.36 -5.12 16.49
C TYR A 93 13.73 -5.35 15.12
N GLN A 94 14.09 -6.44 14.42
CA GLN A 94 13.48 -6.79 13.13
C GLN A 94 11.97 -7.05 13.24
N LYS A 95 11.48 -7.50 14.40
CA LYS A 95 10.04 -7.64 14.65
C LYS A 95 9.41 -6.33 15.04
N ARG A 96 10.08 -5.48 15.83
CA ARG A 96 9.61 -4.11 16.13
C ARG A 96 9.40 -3.29 14.86
N LEU A 97 10.29 -3.45 13.89
CA LEU A 97 10.21 -2.82 12.56
C LEU A 97 9.29 -3.56 11.58
N SER A 98 8.53 -4.57 12.01
CA SER A 98 7.52 -5.25 11.17
C SER A 98 6.26 -4.40 10.97
N ASP A 99 6.46 -3.13 10.60
CA ASP A 99 5.45 -2.13 10.25
C ASP A 99 5.91 -1.42 8.97
N PHE A 100 5.07 -1.44 7.93
CA PHE A 100 5.41 -0.89 6.63
C PHE A 100 5.71 0.62 6.70
N HIS A 101 4.92 1.38 7.46
CA HIS A 101 5.05 2.82 7.54
C HIS A 101 6.28 3.23 8.36
N ALA A 102 6.63 2.44 9.38
CA ALA A 102 7.88 2.64 10.11
C ALA A 102 9.11 2.45 9.19
N LEU A 103 9.11 1.41 8.34
CA LEU A 103 10.20 1.15 7.38
C LEU A 103 10.32 2.25 6.33
N LEU A 104 9.20 2.77 5.82
CA LEU A 104 9.22 3.92 4.91
C LEU A 104 9.78 5.16 5.60
N TYR A 105 9.41 5.40 6.86
CA TYR A 105 9.92 6.53 7.62
C TYR A 105 11.43 6.45 7.88
N LEU A 106 11.99 5.25 8.05
CA LEU A 106 13.45 5.09 8.17
C LEU A 106 14.20 5.63 6.95
N ALA A 107 13.64 5.49 5.75
CA ALA A 107 14.25 6.02 4.54
C ALA A 107 14.31 7.57 4.55
N GLN A 108 13.33 8.20 5.19
CA GLN A 108 13.25 9.65 5.34
C GLN A 108 14.11 10.16 6.50
N ALA A 109 14.17 9.41 7.61
CA ALA A 109 14.90 9.80 8.80
C ALA A 109 16.41 9.58 8.68
N PHE A 110 16.83 8.57 7.93
CA PHE A 110 18.23 8.19 7.72
C PHE A 110 18.59 8.26 6.23
N ASP A 111 18.41 7.14 5.53
CA ASP A 111 18.69 6.98 4.11
C ASP A 111 17.98 5.72 3.57
N GLU A 112 17.86 5.63 2.25
CA GLU A 112 17.19 4.51 1.57
C GLU A 112 17.90 3.17 1.80
N HIS A 113 19.24 3.15 1.84
CA HIS A 113 20.00 1.92 1.98
C HIS A 113 19.75 1.26 3.34
N THR A 114 19.74 2.06 4.40
CA THR A 114 19.41 1.64 5.77
C THR A 114 17.99 1.06 5.84
N ALA A 115 17.01 1.74 5.24
CA ALA A 115 15.63 1.27 5.21
C ALA A 115 15.47 -0.05 4.44
N VAL A 116 16.13 -0.18 3.28
CA VAL A 116 16.12 -1.41 2.48
C VAL A 116 16.79 -2.56 3.22
N ALA A 117 17.91 -2.33 3.91
CA ALA A 117 18.58 -3.33 4.73
C ALA A 117 17.65 -3.83 5.85
N ALA A 118 16.99 -2.91 6.58
CA ALA A 118 16.03 -3.26 7.61
C ALA A 118 14.83 -4.06 7.05
N ALA A 119 14.28 -3.64 5.90
CA ALA A 119 13.17 -4.33 5.26
C ALA A 119 13.53 -5.77 4.82
N LYS A 120 14.77 -6.00 4.36
CA LYS A 120 15.26 -7.35 4.04
C LYS A 120 15.31 -8.24 5.28
N SER A 121 15.84 -7.73 6.39
CA SER A 121 15.87 -8.45 7.66
C SER A 121 14.47 -8.75 8.20
N VAL A 122 13.55 -7.78 8.14
CA VAL A 122 12.14 -7.97 8.52
C VAL A 122 11.48 -9.07 7.69
N LYS A 123 11.65 -9.04 6.36
CA LYS A 123 11.11 -10.07 5.45
C LYS A 123 11.69 -11.45 5.71
N ALA A 124 13.00 -11.54 5.95
CA ALA A 124 13.69 -12.80 6.21
C ALA A 124 13.52 -13.31 7.65
N GLY A 125 13.04 -12.46 8.58
CA GLY A 125 12.99 -12.76 10.00
C GLY A 125 14.39 -12.84 10.66
N THR A 126 15.42 -12.31 10.01
CA THR A 126 16.81 -12.31 10.50
C THR A 126 17.09 -11.07 11.34
N PRO A 127 18.12 -11.10 12.21
CA PRO A 127 18.58 -9.89 12.92
C PRO A 127 18.89 -8.74 11.97
N LEU A 128 18.84 -7.52 12.51
CA LEU A 128 19.28 -6.34 11.76
C LEU A 128 20.81 -6.30 11.72
N ASP A 129 21.34 -5.49 10.80
CA ASP A 129 22.76 -5.15 10.81
C ASP A 129 23.08 -4.35 12.08
N GLU A 130 24.27 -4.59 12.67
CA GLU A 130 24.68 -3.99 13.94
C GLU A 130 24.62 -2.45 13.89
N GLY A 131 25.02 -1.84 12.77
CA GLY A 131 24.95 -0.38 12.61
C GLY A 131 23.52 0.15 12.71
N VAL A 132 22.55 -0.59 12.15
CA VAL A 132 21.14 -0.22 12.18
C VAL A 132 20.57 -0.41 13.59
N GLU A 133 20.93 -1.48 14.29
CA GLU A 133 20.50 -1.68 15.68
C GLU A 133 21.00 -0.58 16.61
N ILE A 134 22.26 -0.17 16.46
CA ILE A 134 22.84 0.94 17.23
C ILE A 134 22.06 2.24 16.97
N MET A 135 21.79 2.57 15.71
CA MET A 135 21.02 3.77 15.36
C MET A 135 19.61 3.74 15.96
N LEU A 136 18.91 2.61 15.87
CA LEU A 136 17.57 2.48 16.44
C LEU A 136 17.59 2.55 17.97
N SER A 137 18.61 1.96 18.61
CA SER A 137 18.78 2.05 20.06
C SER A 137 19.02 3.49 20.52
N ALA A 138 19.79 4.27 19.75
CA ALA A 138 20.01 5.68 20.05
C ALA A 138 18.69 6.46 20.04
N ILE A 139 17.80 6.19 19.08
CA ILE A 139 16.47 6.79 19.01
C ILE A 139 15.57 6.35 20.18
N GLU A 140 15.64 5.08 20.57
CA GLU A 140 14.81 4.53 21.65
C GLU A 140 15.15 5.18 23.00
N PHE A 141 16.42 5.52 23.23
CA PHE A 141 16.93 6.04 24.49
C PHE A 141 17.24 7.56 24.50
N SER A 142 17.23 8.25 23.36
CA SER A 142 17.32 9.73 23.27
C SER A 142 16.02 10.38 23.69
#